data_AF-A0A821TAL3-F1
#
_entry.id   AF-A0A821TAL3-F1
#
_cell.length_a   1.000
_cell.length_b   1.000
_cell.length_c   1.000
_cell.angle_alpha   90.00
_cell.angle_beta   90.00
_cell.angle_gamma   90.00
#
_symmetry.space_group_name_H-M   'P 1'
#
loop_
_entity.id
_entity.type
_entity.pdbx_description
1 polymer ?
#
loop_
_entity_poly.entity_id
_entity_poly.type
_entity_poly.pdbx_seq_one_letter_code
_entity_poly.pdbx_strand_id
1 'polypeptide(L)'
;SIDLFLDDLQLAYTKNHYENLLLQYIDYSVQERELDTSAAEEYWKDLLNDYDADKSLQLGYSNIVNGKSATRQLRTGKGSSFQFQLDHDVIHHMFKHANEAQTTMFQLGLTTYYLFLYKLTNGDVDLCVGSIHLNRYRYELKNLIGMFANTLPYRLRLDPTAPFYRTLLKVKQMSLEIFQNSYLPYQNILQLIQKQQRHKLLLALLIQTTFHFESSSNQEFIDLDDALLCQLKNTNLISFTKN
;
A
#
# COMPACT_ATOMS: atom_id res chain seq x y z
N SER A 1 -5.63 -12.11 3.46
CA SER A 1 -5.12 -13.48 3.69
C SER A 1 -5.37 -13.90 5.13
N ILE A 2 -5.10 -13.03 6.11
CA ILE A 2 -5.45 -13.31 7.50
C ILE A 2 -6.98 -13.41 7.67
N ASP A 3 -7.74 -12.53 7.04
CA ASP A 3 -9.20 -12.55 7.08
C ASP A 3 -9.77 -13.87 6.56
N LEU A 4 -9.30 -14.33 5.39
CA LEU A 4 -9.66 -15.64 4.83
C LEU A 4 -9.34 -16.79 5.78
N PHE A 5 -8.18 -16.75 6.42
CA PHE A 5 -7.80 -17.79 7.39
C PHE A 5 -8.74 -17.80 8.60
N LEU A 6 -9.16 -16.62 9.07
CA LEU A 6 -10.11 -16.50 10.18
C LEU A 6 -11.50 -17.02 9.79
N ASP A 7 -11.97 -16.68 8.60
CA ASP A 7 -13.26 -17.15 8.06
C ASP A 7 -13.25 -18.68 7.87
N ASP A 8 -12.17 -19.23 7.28
CA ASP A 8 -11.99 -20.68 7.11
C ASP A 8 -11.92 -21.41 8.45
N LEU A 9 -11.25 -20.82 9.45
CA LEU A 9 -11.16 -21.38 10.79
C LEU A 9 -12.54 -21.42 11.47
N GLN A 10 -13.35 -20.37 11.31
CA GLN A 10 -14.72 -20.34 11.82
C GLN A 10 -15.61 -21.39 11.14
N LEU A 11 -15.49 -21.55 9.82
CA LEU A 11 -16.24 -22.57 9.06
C LEU A 11 -15.83 -23.99 9.45
N ALA A 12 -14.53 -24.22 9.61
CA ALA A 12 -13.99 -25.49 10.07
C ALA A 12 -14.49 -25.84 11.47
N TYR A 13 -14.51 -24.87 12.40
CA TYR A 13 -14.97 -25.07 13.77
C TYR A 13 -16.47 -25.35 13.85
N THR A 14 -17.30 -24.55 13.17
CA THR A 14 -18.76 -24.62 13.30
C THR A 14 -19.40 -25.71 12.46
N LYS A 15 -18.86 -25.98 11.25
CA LYS A 15 -19.49 -26.87 10.26
C LYS A 15 -18.64 -28.07 9.87
N ASN A 16 -17.39 -28.18 10.37
CA ASN A 16 -16.44 -29.22 10.01
C ASN A 16 -16.30 -29.38 8.48
N HIS A 17 -16.35 -28.25 7.76
CA HIS A 17 -16.32 -28.19 6.31
C HIS A 17 -15.06 -27.46 5.85
N TYR A 18 -14.43 -28.00 4.80
CA TYR A 18 -13.28 -27.39 4.14
C TYR A 18 -13.54 -27.37 2.64
N GLU A 19 -13.44 -26.20 2.01
CA GLU A 19 -13.48 -26.11 0.56
C GLU A 19 -12.17 -26.65 -0.01
N ASN A 20 -12.27 -27.54 -0.99
CA ASN A 20 -11.09 -28.01 -1.72
C ASN A 20 -10.74 -26.99 -2.81
N LEU A 21 -9.64 -26.28 -2.62
CA LEU A 21 -9.17 -25.26 -3.56
C LEU A 21 -8.57 -25.93 -4.81
N LEU A 22 -9.11 -25.59 -5.98
CA LEU A 22 -8.63 -26.08 -7.28
C LEU A 22 -7.26 -25.50 -7.68
N LEU A 23 -6.85 -24.39 -7.07
CA LEU A 23 -5.62 -23.68 -7.36
C LEU A 23 -4.86 -23.46 -6.05
N GLN A 24 -3.53 -23.60 -6.09
CA GLN A 24 -2.67 -23.28 -4.96
C GLN A 24 -1.83 -22.04 -5.25
N TYR A 25 -1.29 -21.46 -4.18
CA TYR A 25 -0.39 -20.31 -4.30
C TYR A 25 0.86 -20.60 -5.17
N ILE A 26 1.31 -21.85 -5.18
CA ILE A 26 2.45 -22.28 -6.01
C ILE A 26 2.11 -22.14 -7.49
N ASP A 27 0.92 -22.55 -7.91
CA ASP A 27 0.46 -22.45 -9.30
C ASP A 27 0.42 -20.99 -9.76
N TYR A 28 -0.09 -20.11 -8.91
CA TYR A 28 -0.06 -18.66 -9.13
C TYR A 28 1.37 -18.15 -9.31
N SER A 29 2.30 -18.55 -8.43
CA SER A 29 3.69 -18.06 -8.47
C SER A 29 4.47 -18.50 -9.70
N VAL A 30 4.12 -19.65 -10.29
CA VAL A 30 4.68 -20.13 -11.55
C VAL A 30 4.12 -19.30 -12.70
N GLN A 31 2.80 -19.12 -12.75
CA GLN A 31 2.15 -18.31 -13.79
C GLN A 31 2.65 -16.86 -13.78
N GLU A 32 2.82 -16.24 -12.60
CA GLU A 32 3.32 -14.87 -12.45
C GLU A 32 4.69 -14.69 -13.13
N ARG A 33 5.57 -15.70 -13.07
CA ARG A 33 6.90 -15.66 -13.69
C ARG A 33 6.89 -15.79 -15.21
N GLU A 34 5.84 -16.40 -15.76
CA GLU A 34 5.68 -16.61 -17.20
C GLU A 34 4.96 -15.46 -17.89
N LEU A 35 4.44 -14.48 -17.13
CA LEU A 35 3.80 -13.30 -17.69
C LEU A 35 4.79 -12.44 -18.45
N ASP A 36 4.37 -11.92 -19.60
CA ASP A 36 5.13 -10.90 -20.32
C ASP A 36 5.12 -9.58 -19.55
N THR A 37 6.29 -9.19 -19.05
CA THR A 37 6.50 -7.96 -18.28
C THR A 37 6.91 -6.77 -19.12
N SER A 38 7.13 -6.94 -20.42
CA SER A 38 7.77 -5.93 -21.28
C SER A 38 7.06 -4.57 -21.24
N ALA A 39 5.72 -4.55 -21.35
CA ALA A 39 4.92 -3.33 -21.30
C ALA A 39 4.99 -2.62 -19.94
N ALA A 40 4.88 -3.37 -18.85
CA ALA A 40 5.02 -2.82 -17.51
C ALA A 40 6.43 -2.28 -17.25
N GLU A 41 7.47 -2.98 -17.71
CA GLU A 41 8.85 -2.52 -17.57
C GLU A 41 9.08 -1.17 -18.25
N GLU A 42 8.50 -0.95 -19.43
CA GLU A 42 8.57 0.34 -20.13
C GLU A 42 7.87 1.45 -19.35
N TYR A 43 6.64 1.19 -18.87
CA TYR A 43 5.89 2.13 -18.03
C TYR A 43 6.67 2.53 -16.77
N TRP A 44 7.21 1.55 -16.04
CA TRP A 44 7.94 1.82 -14.79
C TRP A 44 9.26 2.57 -15.04
N LYS A 45 9.94 2.30 -16.16
CA LYS A 45 11.12 3.06 -16.57
C LYS A 45 10.79 4.52 -16.85
N ASP A 46 9.67 4.80 -17.52
CA ASP A 46 9.24 6.16 -17.84
C ASP A 46 8.78 6.93 -16.59
N LEU A 47 7.90 6.32 -15.78
CA LEU A 47 7.37 6.94 -14.55
C LEU A 47 8.48 7.34 -13.57
N LEU A 48 9.47 6.47 -13.40
CA LEU A 48 10.56 6.65 -12.44
C LEU A 48 11.82 7.25 -13.08
N ASN A 49 11.75 7.64 -14.35
CA ASN A 49 12.84 8.32 -15.03
C ASN A 49 13.14 9.65 -14.35
N ASP A 50 14.41 9.97 -14.13
CA ASP A 50 14.84 11.17 -13.40
C ASP A 50 14.25 11.31 -11.98
N TYR A 51 13.76 10.22 -11.37
CA TYR A 51 13.39 10.26 -9.96
C TYR A 51 14.66 10.17 -9.10
N ASP A 52 14.92 11.21 -8.32
CA ASP A 52 16.00 11.20 -7.35
C ASP A 52 15.60 10.36 -6.13
N ALA A 53 15.76 9.05 -6.25
CA ALA A 53 15.57 8.12 -5.15
C ALA A 53 16.59 8.36 -4.01
N ASP A 54 17.65 9.15 -4.26
CA ASP A 54 18.61 9.51 -3.24
C ASP A 54 18.18 10.74 -2.41
N LYS A 55 17.19 11.51 -2.86
CA LYS A 55 16.67 12.64 -2.11
C LYS A 55 15.85 12.17 -0.91
N SER A 56 16.35 12.42 0.30
CA SER A 56 15.58 12.18 1.53
C SER A 56 14.47 13.23 1.66
N LEU A 57 13.26 12.77 1.97
CA LEU A 57 12.17 13.64 2.41
C LEU A 57 12.60 14.34 3.69
N GLN A 58 12.50 15.66 3.70
CA GLN A 58 12.77 16.51 4.87
C GLN A 58 11.53 16.51 5.76
N LEU A 59 11.27 15.38 6.41
CA LEU A 59 10.24 15.30 7.44
C LEU A 59 10.84 15.90 8.72
N GLY A 60 10.15 16.83 9.38
CA GLY A 60 10.68 17.68 10.47
C GLY A 60 11.17 16.98 11.76
N TYR A 61 11.64 15.74 11.70
CA TYR A 61 12.41 15.07 12.74
C TYR A 61 13.91 15.30 12.53
N SER A 62 14.68 15.33 13.63
CA SER A 62 16.13 15.35 13.55
C SER A 62 16.61 14.00 13.03
N ASN A 63 17.08 13.99 11.80
CA ASN A 63 17.77 12.84 11.23
C ASN A 63 19.15 12.67 11.87
N ILE A 64 19.54 13.42 12.92
CA ILE A 64 20.89 13.41 13.46
C ILE A 64 20.90 12.57 14.74
N VAL A 65 21.53 11.41 14.68
CA VAL A 65 21.84 10.58 15.85
C VAL A 65 23.35 10.67 16.07
N ASN A 66 23.77 11.16 17.24
CA ASN A 66 25.19 11.32 17.62
C ASN A 66 26.03 12.14 16.63
N GLY A 67 25.52 13.27 16.14
CA GLY A 67 26.26 14.18 15.25
C GLY A 67 26.48 13.67 13.83
N LYS A 68 25.94 12.48 13.49
CA LYS A 68 25.90 11.95 12.12
C LYS A 68 24.45 11.97 11.66
N SER A 69 24.24 12.38 10.41
CA SER A 69 22.98 12.12 9.74
C SER A 69 22.74 10.60 9.80
N ALA A 70 21.67 10.17 10.44
CA ALA A 70 21.01 8.87 10.36
C ALA A 70 20.50 8.59 8.93
N THR A 71 21.19 9.13 7.93
CA THR A 71 21.19 8.62 6.58
C THR A 71 21.50 7.14 6.65
N ARG A 72 20.45 6.37 6.39
CA ARG A 72 20.43 5.11 5.64
C ARG A 72 21.01 3.85 6.27
N GLN A 73 21.87 3.90 7.28
CA GLN A 73 22.60 2.69 7.69
C GLN A 73 22.05 1.96 8.92
N LEU A 74 21.09 2.53 9.66
CA LEU A 74 20.54 1.90 10.86
C LEU A 74 19.01 1.99 10.85
N ARG A 75 18.35 1.08 10.12
CA ARG A 75 16.92 0.80 10.36
C ARG A 75 16.80 0.20 11.76
N THR A 76 16.33 0.99 12.72
CA THR A 76 16.23 0.56 14.12
C THR A 76 15.08 -0.41 14.37
N GLY A 77 14.12 -0.48 13.45
CA GLY A 77 12.88 -1.25 13.61
C GLY A 77 11.95 -0.72 14.71
N LYS A 78 12.33 0.35 15.42
CA LYS A 78 11.53 0.99 16.45
C LYS A 78 10.57 1.99 15.80
N GLY A 79 9.29 1.89 16.13
CA GLY A 79 8.24 2.79 15.69
C GLY A 79 7.24 3.07 16.80
N SER A 80 6.45 4.11 16.63
CA SER A 80 5.27 4.40 17.44
C SER A 80 4.10 4.61 16.48
N SER A 81 2.88 4.39 16.97
CA SER A 81 1.67 4.69 16.23
C SER A 81 0.89 5.81 16.93
N PHE A 82 0.14 6.57 16.14
CA PHE A 82 -0.82 7.54 16.61
C PHE A 82 -2.11 7.33 15.84
N GLN A 83 -3.24 7.27 16.54
CA GLN A 83 -4.55 7.04 15.97
C GLN A 83 -5.45 8.23 16.27
N PHE A 84 -6.22 8.63 15.28
CA PHE A 84 -7.27 9.62 15.42
C PHE A 84 -8.48 9.18 14.61
N GLN A 85 -9.65 9.68 14.99
CA GLN A 85 -10.90 9.43 14.30
C GLN A 85 -11.34 10.71 13.59
N LEU A 86 -11.89 10.56 12.39
CA LEU A 86 -12.52 11.64 11.66
C LEU A 86 -14.01 11.64 11.99
N ASP A 87 -14.59 12.83 12.17
CA ASP A 87 -16.01 12.97 12.43
C ASP A 87 -16.83 12.42 11.25
N HIS A 88 -18.00 11.86 11.57
CA HIS A 88 -18.89 11.25 10.58
C HIS A 88 -19.27 12.22 9.46
N ASP A 89 -19.49 13.50 9.80
CA ASP A 89 -19.82 14.54 8.82
C ASP A 89 -18.67 14.76 7.82
N VAL A 90 -17.42 14.73 8.28
CA VAL A 90 -16.24 14.87 7.40
C VAL A 90 -16.17 13.68 6.45
N ILE A 91 -16.34 12.46 6.98
CA ILE A 91 -16.34 11.23 6.17
C ILE A 91 -17.45 11.27 5.13
N HIS A 92 -18.66 11.69 5.50
CA HIS A 92 -19.79 11.82 4.59
C HIS A 92 -19.49 12.78 3.43
N HIS A 93 -18.92 13.96 3.72
CA HIS A 93 -18.52 14.91 2.69
C HIS A 93 -17.40 14.38 1.80
N MET A 94 -16.44 13.63 2.35
CA MET A 94 -15.39 12.97 1.56
C MET A 94 -15.99 11.95 0.58
N PHE A 95 -16.93 11.12 1.03
CA PHE A 95 -17.61 10.15 0.15
C PHE A 95 -18.40 10.86 -0.96
N LYS A 96 -19.12 11.93 -0.61
CA LYS A 96 -19.88 12.73 -1.59
C LYS A 96 -18.95 13.31 -2.66
N HIS A 97 -17.84 13.93 -2.25
CA HIS A 97 -16.87 14.49 -3.19
C HIS A 97 -16.16 13.42 -4.03
N ALA A 98 -15.83 12.27 -3.44
CA ALA A 98 -15.26 11.16 -4.17
C ALA A 98 -16.20 10.71 -5.31
N ASN A 99 -17.50 10.56 -4.99
CA ASN A 99 -18.53 10.19 -5.97
C ASN A 99 -18.74 11.25 -7.06
N GLU A 100 -18.85 12.54 -6.68
CA GLU A 100 -19.01 13.66 -7.63
C GLU A 100 -17.83 13.74 -8.61
N ALA A 101 -16.61 13.51 -8.13
CA ALA A 101 -15.40 13.50 -8.95
C ALA A 101 -15.16 12.16 -9.68
N GLN A 102 -16.05 11.17 -9.52
CA GLN A 102 -15.90 9.81 -10.02
C GLN A 102 -14.53 9.20 -9.62
N THR A 103 -14.16 9.38 -8.36
CA THR A 103 -12.92 8.90 -7.75
C THR A 103 -13.22 7.96 -6.59
N THR A 104 -12.22 7.21 -6.15
CA THR A 104 -12.32 6.34 -4.98
C THR A 104 -11.86 7.07 -3.71
N MET A 105 -12.30 6.59 -2.55
CA MET A 105 -11.79 7.08 -1.26
C MET A 105 -10.27 6.92 -1.12
N PHE A 106 -9.70 5.86 -1.72
CA PHE A 106 -8.25 5.70 -1.83
C PHE A 106 -7.60 6.86 -2.59
N GLN A 107 -8.12 7.23 -3.77
CA GLN A 107 -7.57 8.33 -4.58
C GLN A 107 -7.69 9.67 -3.86
N LEU A 108 -8.82 9.92 -3.19
CA LEU A 108 -9.04 11.14 -2.41
C LEU A 108 -8.09 11.20 -1.21
N GLY A 109 -7.99 10.11 -0.44
CA GLY A 109 -7.08 10.01 0.70
C GLY A 109 -5.61 10.15 0.30
N LEU A 110 -5.19 9.51 -0.78
CA LEU A 110 -3.83 9.61 -1.32
C LEU A 110 -3.53 11.04 -1.78
N THR A 111 -4.48 11.73 -2.41
CA THR A 111 -4.35 13.15 -2.79
C THR A 111 -4.12 14.04 -1.56
N THR A 112 -4.94 13.86 -0.52
CA THR A 112 -4.77 14.57 0.76
C THR A 112 -3.40 14.27 1.38
N TYR A 113 -2.95 13.01 1.31
CA TYR A 113 -1.65 12.60 1.82
C TYR A 113 -0.48 13.28 1.10
N TYR A 114 -0.52 13.40 -0.24
CA TYR A 114 0.50 14.16 -0.98
C TYR A 114 0.55 15.64 -0.56
N LEU A 115 -0.60 16.28 -0.41
CA LEU A 115 -0.66 17.68 0.00
C LEU A 115 -0.20 17.88 1.45
N PHE A 116 -0.45 16.90 2.32
CA PHE A 116 0.11 16.85 3.67
C PHE A 116 1.63 16.74 3.64
N LEU A 117 2.18 15.81 2.85
CA LEU A 117 3.63 15.67 2.66
C LEU A 117 4.26 16.95 2.10
N TYR A 118 3.66 17.56 1.08
CA TYR A 118 4.11 18.83 0.51
C TYR A 118 4.25 19.93 1.57
N LYS A 119 3.26 20.06 2.45
CA LYS A 119 3.30 21.03 3.56
C LYS A 119 4.37 20.66 4.60
N LEU A 120 4.54 19.38 4.90
CA LEU A 120 5.52 18.89 5.87
C LEU A 120 6.97 19.03 5.40
N THR A 121 7.23 18.84 4.11
CA THR A 121 8.57 18.89 3.52
C THR A 121 8.99 20.29 3.11
N ASN A 122 8.25 21.32 3.55
CA ASN A 122 8.46 22.72 3.20
C ASN A 122 8.46 22.96 1.68
N GLY A 123 7.59 22.26 0.94
CA GLY A 123 7.31 22.52 -0.46
C GLY A 123 7.96 21.56 -1.46
N ASP A 124 8.32 20.34 -1.07
CA ASP A 124 8.81 19.35 -2.02
C ASP A 124 7.72 18.93 -3.01
N VAL A 125 7.99 19.11 -4.30
CA VAL A 125 7.02 18.90 -5.38
C VAL A 125 7.15 17.56 -6.08
N ASP A 126 8.26 16.82 -5.94
CA ASP A 126 8.42 15.49 -6.56
C ASP A 126 8.42 14.42 -5.46
N LEU A 127 7.26 13.80 -5.24
CA LEU A 127 7.02 12.91 -4.11
C LEU A 127 6.71 11.50 -4.59
N CYS A 128 7.35 10.50 -3.97
CA CYS A 128 7.00 9.10 -4.16
C CYS A 128 6.46 8.47 -2.87
N VAL A 129 5.24 7.94 -2.95
CA VAL A 129 4.53 7.27 -1.86
C VAL A 129 4.34 5.81 -2.25
N GLY A 130 4.59 4.88 -1.34
CA GLY A 130 4.29 3.47 -1.58
C GLY A 130 2.84 3.16 -1.24
N SER A 131 2.18 2.37 -2.08
CA SER A 131 0.88 1.79 -1.77
C SER A 131 0.90 0.28 -1.96
N ILE A 132 0.17 -0.45 -1.13
CA ILE A 132 0.04 -1.90 -1.23
C ILE A 132 -1.11 -2.25 -2.16
N HIS A 133 -0.82 -3.01 -3.19
CA HIS A 133 -1.79 -3.62 -4.11
C HIS A 133 -1.93 -5.10 -3.81
N LEU A 134 -3.17 -5.54 -3.66
CA LEU A 134 -3.48 -6.97 -3.60
C LEU A 134 -3.65 -7.45 -5.04
N ASN A 135 -2.67 -8.21 -5.55
CA ASN A 135 -2.69 -8.76 -6.92
C ASN A 135 -3.65 -9.96 -7.06
N ARG A 136 -4.87 -9.85 -6.50
CA ARG A 136 -5.96 -10.84 -6.61
C ARG A 136 -6.91 -10.44 -7.75
N TYR A 137 -6.38 -10.35 -8.97
CA TYR A 137 -7.09 -9.83 -10.15
C TYR A 137 -8.06 -10.85 -10.78
N ARG A 138 -7.89 -12.16 -10.51
CA ARG A 138 -8.83 -13.20 -10.94
C ARG A 138 -9.68 -13.70 -9.79
N TYR A 139 -10.86 -14.21 -10.11
CA TYR A 139 -11.81 -14.72 -9.12
C TYR A 139 -11.20 -15.87 -8.31
N GLU A 140 -10.47 -16.77 -8.97
CA GLU A 140 -9.83 -17.94 -8.38
C GLU A 140 -8.77 -17.56 -7.34
N LEU A 141 -8.19 -16.36 -7.45
CA LEU A 141 -7.19 -15.87 -6.50
C LEU A 141 -7.81 -15.28 -5.23
N LYS A 142 -9.12 -15.01 -5.20
CA LYS A 142 -9.75 -14.32 -4.07
C LYS A 142 -9.69 -15.13 -2.77
N ASN A 143 -9.85 -16.45 -2.85
CA ASN A 143 -9.95 -17.33 -1.69
C ASN A 143 -8.62 -18.02 -1.33
N LEU A 144 -7.52 -17.65 -1.99
CA LEU A 144 -6.22 -18.29 -1.74
C LEU A 144 -5.48 -17.64 -0.58
N ILE A 145 -4.97 -18.45 0.33
CA ILE A 145 -4.01 -18.00 1.33
C ILE A 145 -2.64 -17.87 0.66
N GLY A 146 -2.03 -16.68 0.75
CA GLY A 146 -0.74 -16.40 0.11
C GLY A 146 -0.31 -14.94 0.18
N MET A 147 0.91 -14.65 -0.30
CA MET A 147 1.53 -13.32 -0.30
C MET A 147 1.29 -12.58 -1.63
N PHE A 148 0.06 -12.18 -1.88
CA PHE A 148 -0.33 -11.44 -3.09
C PHE A 148 -0.06 -9.93 -3.03
N ALA A 149 0.44 -9.44 -1.89
CA ALA A 149 0.65 -8.02 -1.66
C ALA A 149 1.90 -7.53 -2.40
N ASN A 150 1.74 -6.63 -3.37
CA ASN A 150 2.82 -5.94 -4.05
C ASN A 150 2.85 -4.47 -3.61
N THR A 151 4.02 -3.96 -3.21
CA THR A 151 4.16 -2.54 -2.84
C THR A 151 4.62 -1.75 -4.04
N LEU A 152 3.77 -0.85 -4.53
CA LEU A 152 4.04 -0.10 -5.76
C LEU A 152 4.35 1.37 -5.46
N PRO A 153 5.31 1.96 -6.19
CA PRO A 153 5.62 3.37 -6.04
C PRO A 153 4.64 4.24 -6.82
N TYR A 154 4.00 5.16 -6.11
CA TYR A 154 3.18 6.23 -6.66
C TYR A 154 4.01 7.50 -6.68
N ARG A 155 4.61 7.84 -7.83
CA ARG A 155 5.35 9.10 -7.99
C ARG A 155 4.42 10.17 -8.55
N LEU A 156 4.34 11.30 -7.86
CA LEU A 156 3.55 12.46 -8.28
C LEU A 156 4.40 13.73 -8.23
N ARG A 157 4.44 14.45 -9.35
CA ARG A 157 4.92 15.83 -9.41
C ARG A 157 3.77 16.80 -9.17
N LEU A 158 3.78 17.43 -8.00
CA LEU A 158 2.80 18.42 -7.58
C LEU A 158 3.02 19.76 -8.29
N ASP A 159 1.91 20.42 -8.59
CA ASP A 159 1.88 21.81 -9.02
C ASP A 159 1.29 22.64 -7.87
N PRO A 160 2.11 23.47 -7.18
CA PRO A 160 1.65 24.28 -6.05
C PRO A 160 0.53 25.26 -6.39
N THR A 161 0.38 25.62 -7.66
CA THR A 161 -0.66 26.56 -8.13
C THR A 161 -1.95 25.87 -8.52
N ALA A 162 -1.94 24.54 -8.64
CA ALA A 162 -3.10 23.78 -9.07
C ALA A 162 -4.14 23.66 -7.94
N PRO A 163 -5.44 23.81 -8.25
CA PRO A 163 -6.48 23.54 -7.27
C PRO A 163 -6.54 22.05 -6.94
N PHE A 164 -7.02 21.73 -5.73
CA PHE A 164 -7.13 20.35 -5.22
C PHE A 164 -7.69 19.36 -6.24
N TYR A 165 -8.78 19.74 -6.93
CA TYR A 165 -9.45 18.89 -7.92
C TYR A 165 -8.52 18.48 -9.08
N ARG A 166 -7.60 19.35 -9.52
CA ARG A 166 -6.64 19.00 -10.57
C ARG A 166 -5.63 17.96 -10.08
N THR A 167 -5.18 18.07 -8.84
CA THR A 167 -4.31 17.07 -8.21
C THR A 167 -5.05 15.74 -8.03
N LEU A 168 -6.31 15.76 -7.62
CA LEU A 168 -7.14 14.57 -7.50
C LEU A 168 -7.29 13.82 -8.85
N LEU A 169 -7.52 14.55 -9.94
CA LEU A 169 -7.58 13.93 -11.27
C LEU A 169 -6.25 13.33 -11.72
N LYS A 170 -5.11 13.98 -11.41
CA LYS A 170 -3.78 13.41 -11.66
C LYS A 170 -3.58 12.12 -10.86
N VAL A 171 -3.96 12.10 -9.59
CA VAL A 171 -3.89 10.90 -8.75
C VAL A 171 -4.80 9.79 -9.28
N LYS A 172 -6.01 10.11 -9.73
CA LYS A 172 -6.92 9.16 -10.39
C LYS A 172 -6.24 8.52 -11.60
N GLN A 173 -5.74 9.33 -12.53
CA GLN A 173 -5.08 8.84 -13.74
C GLN A 173 -3.86 7.96 -13.40
N MET A 174 -2.95 8.47 -12.58
CA MET A 174 -1.77 7.73 -12.12
C MET A 174 -2.17 6.38 -11.47
N SER A 175 -3.20 6.36 -10.63
CA SER A 175 -3.63 5.11 -9.97
C SER A 175 -4.16 4.06 -10.94
N LEU A 176 -4.80 4.46 -12.04
CA LEU A 176 -5.28 3.55 -13.07
C LEU A 176 -4.12 2.99 -13.89
N GLU A 177 -3.15 3.84 -14.25
CA GLU A 177 -1.94 3.43 -14.97
C GLU A 177 -1.09 2.47 -14.12
N ILE A 178 -0.89 2.77 -12.83
CA ILE A 178 -0.19 1.88 -11.90
C ILE A 178 -0.94 0.56 -11.74
N PHE A 179 -2.27 0.59 -11.66
CA PHE A 179 -3.09 -0.62 -11.56
C PHE A 179 -2.92 -1.52 -12.79
N GLN A 180 -2.86 -0.96 -13.99
CA GLN A 180 -2.62 -1.73 -15.22
C GLN A 180 -1.24 -2.39 -15.26
N ASN A 181 -0.26 -1.82 -14.55
CA ASN A 181 1.12 -2.29 -14.51
C ASN A 181 1.52 -2.92 -13.16
N SER A 182 0.53 -3.26 -12.32
CA SER A 182 0.74 -3.71 -10.92
C SER A 182 1.30 -5.13 -10.79
N TYR A 183 1.29 -5.87 -11.89
CA TYR A 183 1.73 -7.26 -11.97
C TYR A 183 3.25 -7.40 -12.01
N LEU A 184 4.02 -6.31 -12.16
CA LEU A 184 5.47 -6.35 -12.03
C LEU A 184 5.87 -6.28 -10.54
N PRO A 185 6.61 -7.26 -10.00
CA PRO A 185 7.03 -7.22 -8.61
C PRO A 185 7.93 -6.02 -8.30
N TYR A 186 7.78 -5.42 -7.12
CA TYR A 186 8.58 -4.28 -6.68
C TYR A 186 10.11 -4.49 -6.80
N GLN A 187 10.58 -5.71 -6.53
CA GLN A 187 12.00 -6.06 -6.68
C GLN A 187 12.49 -5.90 -8.12
N ASN A 188 11.66 -6.22 -9.10
CA ASN A 188 11.99 -6.07 -10.51
C ASN A 188 12.00 -4.57 -10.89
N ILE A 189 11.02 -3.79 -10.40
CA ILE A 189 10.99 -2.32 -10.57
C ILE A 189 12.30 -1.70 -10.05
N LEU A 190 12.76 -2.11 -8.86
CA LEU A 190 14.04 -1.64 -8.30
C LEU A 190 15.24 -1.99 -9.19
N GLN A 191 15.28 -3.19 -9.75
CA GLN A 191 16.36 -3.61 -10.65
C GLN A 191 16.39 -2.77 -11.94
N LEU A 192 15.23 -2.37 -12.48
CA LEU A 192 15.16 -1.49 -13.65
C LEU A 192 15.83 -0.13 -13.37
N ILE A 193 15.55 0.43 -12.20
CA ILE A 193 16.08 1.75 -11.79
C ILE A 193 17.56 1.67 -11.46
N GLN A 194 18.01 0.60 -10.79
CA GLN A 194 19.44 0.38 -10.53
C GLN A 194 20.26 0.29 -11.83
N LYS A 195 19.68 -0.22 -12.92
CA LYS A 195 20.36 -0.25 -14.23
C LYS A 195 20.45 1.14 -14.87
N GLN A 196 19.49 2.03 -14.60
CA GLN A 196 19.47 3.39 -15.12
C GLN A 196 20.33 4.36 -14.30
N GLN A 197 20.41 4.16 -12.97
CA GLN A 197 21.14 5.05 -12.07
C GLN A 197 22.56 4.55 -11.80
N ARG A 198 23.56 5.42 -11.97
CA ARG A 198 24.99 5.10 -11.79
C ARG A 198 25.39 4.82 -10.33
N HIS A 199 24.53 5.08 -9.36
CA HIS A 199 24.80 4.87 -7.94
C HIS A 199 24.05 3.65 -7.39
N LYS A 200 24.72 2.92 -6.49
CA LYS A 200 24.23 1.66 -5.91
C LYS A 200 23.06 1.96 -4.96
N LEU A 201 21.85 2.07 -5.49
CA LEU A 201 20.63 2.19 -4.69
C LEU A 201 20.54 0.97 -3.76
N LEU A 202 20.58 1.18 -2.46
CA LEU A 202 20.12 0.17 -1.51
C LEU A 202 18.65 -0.14 -1.87
N LEU A 203 18.32 -1.44 -1.94
CA LEU A 203 16.97 -1.99 -2.28
C LEU A 203 15.81 -1.42 -1.44
N ALA A 204 16.12 -0.62 -0.43
CA ALA A 204 15.22 -0.01 0.54
C ALA A 204 14.79 1.44 0.21
N LEU A 205 15.27 2.07 -0.87
CA LEU A 205 15.37 3.54 -0.96
C LEU A 205 14.26 4.28 -1.69
N LEU A 206 13.50 3.63 -2.59
CA LEU A 206 12.59 4.41 -3.44
C LEU A 206 11.36 4.93 -2.69
N ILE A 207 10.83 4.11 -1.79
CA ILE A 207 9.63 4.38 -1.01
C ILE A 207 10.04 4.71 0.43
N GLN A 208 9.92 5.98 0.79
CA GLN A 208 10.23 6.48 2.14
C GLN A 208 8.99 6.56 3.03
N THR A 209 7.81 6.77 2.42
CA THR A 209 6.53 6.83 3.10
C THR A 209 5.53 5.93 2.39
N THR A 210 4.60 5.36 3.14
CA THR A 210 3.55 4.49 2.60
C THR A 210 2.19 5.03 2.96
N PHE A 211 1.24 4.85 2.04
CA PHE A 211 -0.16 5.14 2.25
C PHE A 211 -0.95 3.84 2.07
N HIS A 212 -1.80 3.52 3.02
CA HIS A 212 -2.68 2.37 2.96
C HIS A 212 -4.11 2.81 3.25
N PHE A 213 -5.03 2.35 2.42
CA PHE A 213 -6.46 2.54 2.61
C PHE A 213 -7.10 1.16 2.66
N GLU A 214 -7.75 0.88 3.78
CA GLU A 214 -8.50 -0.33 3.99
C GLU A 214 -9.96 0.07 4.21
N SER A 215 -10.85 -0.47 3.37
CA SER A 215 -12.28 -0.39 3.63
C SER A 215 -12.60 -1.50 4.62
N SER A 216 -13.03 -1.15 5.83
CA SER A 216 -13.52 -2.15 6.77
C SER A 216 -14.76 -2.83 6.18
N SER A 217 -14.60 -4.03 5.63
CA SER A 217 -15.67 -5.01 5.60
C SER A 217 -15.79 -5.57 7.00
N ASN A 218 -16.99 -5.50 7.59
CA ASN A 218 -17.29 -5.99 8.93
C ASN A 218 -16.58 -7.32 9.23
N GLN A 219 -15.62 -7.32 10.16
CA GLN A 219 -15.30 -8.51 10.94
C GLN A 219 -15.71 -8.22 12.38
N GLU A 220 -16.97 -8.55 12.64
CA GLU A 220 -17.51 -8.73 13.97
C GLU A 220 -17.01 -10.08 14.47
N PHE A 221 -16.34 -10.05 15.63
CA PHE A 221 -16.00 -11.15 16.53
C PHE A 221 -16.37 -12.58 16.07
N ILE A 222 -15.38 -13.48 16.06
CA ILE A 222 -15.66 -14.92 15.86
C ILE A 222 -15.90 -15.53 17.23
N ASP A 223 -17.12 -16.04 17.44
CA ASP A 223 -17.52 -16.76 18.63
C ASP A 223 -17.13 -18.25 18.50
N LEU A 224 -16.34 -18.74 19.47
CA LEU A 224 -15.84 -20.11 19.57
C LEU A 224 -16.31 -20.73 20.89
N ASP A 225 -17.63 -20.76 21.11
CA ASP A 225 -18.37 -21.29 22.28
C ASP A 225 -17.91 -20.75 23.66
N ASP A 226 -16.69 -21.07 24.08
CA ASP A 226 -16.04 -20.67 25.32
C ASP A 226 -15.02 -19.52 25.14
N ALA A 227 -14.76 -19.09 23.89
CA ALA A 227 -13.76 -18.07 23.59
C ALA A 227 -14.20 -17.13 22.46
N LEU A 228 -13.90 -15.85 22.63
CA LEU A 228 -14.04 -14.86 21.56
C LEU A 228 -12.68 -14.65 20.90
N LEU A 229 -12.67 -14.80 19.58
CA LEU A 229 -11.53 -14.45 18.74
C LEU A 229 -11.80 -13.09 18.10
N CYS A 230 -10.90 -12.14 18.37
CA CYS A 230 -10.92 -10.86 17.71
C CYS A 230 -9.53 -10.49 17.19
N GLN A 231 -9.48 -10.05 15.93
CA GLN A 231 -8.30 -9.42 15.39
C GLN A 231 -8.20 -8.01 15.99
N LEU A 232 -7.09 -7.73 16.67
CA LEU A 232 -6.84 -6.40 17.20
C LEU A 232 -6.59 -5.45 16.03
N LYS A 233 -7.46 -4.43 15.90
CA LYS A 233 -7.42 -3.44 14.81
C LYS A 233 -5.99 -2.97 14.52
N ASN A 234 -5.58 -3.07 13.26
CA ASN A 234 -4.29 -2.62 12.74
C ASN A 234 -3.06 -3.30 13.37
N THR A 235 -3.21 -4.50 13.92
CA THR A 235 -2.09 -5.34 14.37
C THR A 235 -2.24 -6.76 13.83
N ASN A 236 -1.12 -7.45 13.63
CA ASN A 236 -1.12 -8.89 13.35
C ASN A 236 -1.34 -9.72 14.64
N LEU A 237 -1.90 -9.11 15.68
CA LEU A 237 -2.14 -9.76 16.97
C LEU A 237 -3.59 -10.22 17.01
N ILE A 238 -3.76 -11.50 17.30
CA ILE A 238 -5.05 -12.12 17.54
C ILE A 238 -5.19 -12.22 19.06
N SER A 239 -6.21 -11.59 19.63
CA SER A 239 -6.51 -11.76 21.05
C SER A 239 -7.52 -12.89 21.23
N PHE A 240 -7.20 -13.77 22.17
CA PHE A 240 -8.09 -14.80 22.67
C PHE A 240 -8.59 -14.36 24.03
N THR A 241 -9.89 -14.14 24.16
CA THR A 241 -10.53 -13.92 25.46
C THR A 241 -11.41 -15.13 25.74
N LYS A 242 -11.02 -15.93 26.73
CA LYS A 242 -11.85 -17.01 27.27
C LYS A 242 -12.79 -16.42 28.32
N ASN A 243 -14.08 -16.74 28.25
CA ASN A 243 -15.04 -16.37 29.29
C ASN A 243 -14.80 -17.15 30.60
#